data_AF-A0A2H5EVP7-F1
#
_entry.id   AF-A0A2H5EVP7-F1
#
_cell.length_a   1.000
_cell.length_b   1.000
_cell.length_c   1.000
_cell.angle_alpha   90.00
_cell.angle_beta   90.00
_cell.angle_gamma   90.00
#
_symmetry.space_group_name_H-M   'P 1'
#
loop_
_entity.id
_entity.type
_entity.pdbx_description
1 polymer ?
#
loop_
_entity_poly.entity_id
_entity_poly.type
_entity_poly.pdbx_seq_one_letter_code
_entity_poly.pdbx_strand_id
1 'polypeptide(L)'
;MTDTLDPDPGDLLANCRFGCSPAPIDPAPPASQRPSAARSAAAAPVIGTPDPVTPVPRQRPEFLLRADPAWRRACLEASAHIPSGYTYLGQLMGHDMGCSVPLSAVPHATRGDVVGVVSVLGPRRYNLIDNPLTLETIYGPGPTMLSHVYDPDQMLFRLTPGARLARVYRFAADSAPGGDRQPLRALYDERNRDSLMLHELSVAWMQFHNLCARRLMAEGMRPFPAYVAVRNHAVRVWHGIVTGDILPRFLHPEIAALPTLPDEWQLDEATLLHGLFRAFHALPLAGYHLGRSGTHNLRAMLRTGFDHSEAELDWSIDWDLFFGAKPGGPKTGLSASVAPELRHPATAAAVIALDAESAREAEPLRAGNDRIEAAIAKLPAPWPARLAAGTITPEFNTRFPASPVKVTTQMIEWGPLFQTLMIEAQLHGVRGGFGPLGSALLRGSIEGSIARVQLTTGSRGAQGLPHPATMLELIATVRKG
;
A
#
# COMPACT_ATOMS: atom_id res chain seq x y z
N MET A 1 45.84 50.65 -28.76
CA MET A 1 44.57 51.40 -28.80
C MET A 1 43.48 50.36 -29.04
N THR A 2 43.09 49.60 -28.02
CA THR A 2 42.03 49.88 -27.02
C THR A 2 40.68 50.11 -27.70
N ASP A 3 39.80 49.10 -27.65
CA ASP A 3 38.63 49.16 -26.77
C ASP A 3 37.87 47.82 -26.80
N THR A 4 38.05 47.05 -25.72
CA THR A 4 37.22 45.92 -25.30
C THR A 4 36.22 46.45 -24.29
N LEU A 5 34.93 46.45 -24.64
CA LEU A 5 33.84 46.71 -23.71
C LEU A 5 33.37 45.37 -23.15
N ASP A 6 33.64 45.15 -21.86
CA ASP A 6 33.03 44.09 -21.07
C ASP A 6 31.52 44.35 -20.92
N PRO A 7 30.65 43.34 -21.05
CA PRO A 7 29.23 43.50 -20.76
C PRO A 7 29.00 43.62 -19.26
N ASP A 8 28.09 44.53 -18.90
CA ASP A 8 27.65 44.82 -17.54
C ASP A 8 27.02 43.55 -16.89
N PRO A 9 27.51 43.08 -15.72
CA PRO A 9 26.98 41.91 -15.04
C PRO A 9 25.52 42.06 -14.56
N GLY A 10 24.92 43.25 -14.68
CA GLY A 10 23.51 43.50 -14.37
C GLY A 10 22.49 42.85 -15.32
N ASP A 11 22.87 42.56 -16.57
CA ASP A 11 21.90 42.14 -17.62
C ASP A 11 21.70 40.61 -17.73
N LEU A 12 22.52 39.81 -17.04
CA LEU A 12 22.42 38.34 -17.05
C LEU A 12 21.40 37.78 -16.05
N LEU A 13 20.89 38.60 -15.13
CA LEU A 13 19.91 38.17 -14.11
C LEU A 13 18.45 38.37 -14.55
N ALA A 14 18.18 39.17 -15.58
CA ALA A 14 16.82 39.47 -16.03
C ALA A 14 16.18 38.36 -16.90
N ASN A 15 16.97 37.41 -17.41
CA ASN A 15 16.49 36.39 -18.37
C ASN A 15 16.68 34.93 -17.91
N CYS A 16 16.73 34.68 -16.59
CA CYS A 16 16.73 33.30 -16.09
C CYS A 16 15.34 32.67 -16.25
N ARG A 17 15.18 31.83 -17.30
CA ARG A 17 13.96 31.06 -17.60
C ARG A 17 13.60 29.99 -16.55
N PHE A 18 14.36 29.90 -15.46
CA PHE A 18 14.19 28.95 -14.35
C PHE A 18 14.13 29.62 -12.96
N GLY A 19 13.65 30.86 -12.86
CA GLY A 19 13.12 31.41 -11.60
C GLY A 19 14.13 31.51 -10.45
N CYS A 20 15.27 32.17 -10.67
CA CYS A 20 16.12 32.61 -9.56
C CYS A 20 15.49 33.84 -8.89
N SER A 21 15.01 33.70 -7.67
CA SER A 21 14.45 34.78 -6.86
C SER A 21 15.54 35.76 -6.41
N PRO A 22 15.38 37.09 -6.55
CA PRO A 22 16.23 38.04 -5.86
C PRO A 22 15.61 38.43 -4.50
N ALA A 23 16.51 38.56 -3.52
CA ALA A 23 16.38 39.16 -2.19
C ALA A 23 15.95 38.26 -0.98
N PRO A 24 16.62 38.45 0.18
CA PRO A 24 16.32 37.75 1.43
C PRO A 24 15.04 38.28 2.07
N ILE A 25 14.22 37.37 2.59
CA ILE A 25 13.03 37.70 3.38
C ILE A 25 13.48 38.09 4.79
N ASP A 26 13.05 39.27 5.22
CA ASP A 26 13.26 39.81 6.57
C ASP A 26 12.69 38.86 7.65
N PRO A 27 13.44 38.48 8.70
CA PRO A 27 12.99 37.54 9.72
C PRO A 27 12.31 38.29 10.87
N ALA A 28 11.10 38.80 10.66
CA ALA A 28 10.29 39.33 11.77
C ALA A 28 8.84 38.81 11.67
N PRO A 29 8.45 37.80 12.47
CA PRO A 29 7.06 37.39 12.52
C PRO A 29 6.25 38.40 13.36
N PRO A 30 5.01 38.73 12.96
CA PRO A 30 4.11 39.45 13.84
C PRO A 30 3.66 38.54 14.98
N ALA A 31 3.72 39.06 16.20
CA ALA A 31 3.21 38.40 17.40
C ALA A 31 1.70 38.14 17.26
N SER A 32 1.31 36.89 17.05
CA SER A 32 -0.09 36.47 17.14
C SER A 32 -0.37 35.87 18.53
N GLN A 33 -1.30 36.52 19.22
CA GLN A 33 -1.86 36.04 20.48
C GLN A 33 -2.63 34.73 20.22
N ARG A 34 -2.22 33.65 20.88
CA ARG A 34 -2.94 32.37 20.88
C ARG A 34 -4.13 32.44 21.84
N PRO A 35 -5.35 32.04 21.42
CA PRO A 35 -6.37 31.61 22.36
C PRO A 35 -5.97 30.22 22.91
N SER A 36 -5.92 30.13 24.23
CA SER A 36 -5.85 28.88 24.98
C SER A 36 -7.15 28.10 24.77
N ALA A 37 -7.08 27.00 24.00
CA ALA A 37 -8.10 25.98 23.98
C ALA A 37 -7.47 24.66 24.44
N ALA A 38 -7.66 24.35 25.72
CA ALA A 38 -7.40 23.03 26.26
C ALA A 38 -8.29 22.02 25.53
N ARG A 39 -7.69 21.19 24.67
CA ARG A 39 -8.30 19.97 24.16
C ARG A 39 -7.39 18.80 24.50
N SER A 40 -8.00 17.84 25.19
CA SER A 40 -7.42 16.56 25.60
C SER A 40 -6.58 15.96 24.49
N ALA A 41 -5.27 15.89 24.71
CA ALA A 41 -4.38 15.08 23.90
C ALA A 41 -4.86 13.63 24.04
N ALA A 42 -5.36 13.04 22.95
CA ALA A 42 -5.45 11.60 22.88
C ALA A 42 -4.03 11.06 23.10
N ALA A 43 -3.84 10.29 24.16
CA ALA A 43 -2.55 9.72 24.51
C ALA A 43 -2.03 8.94 23.30
N ALA A 44 -0.83 9.30 22.82
CA ALA A 44 -0.10 8.46 21.90
C ALA A 44 0.07 7.08 22.56
N PRO A 45 -0.01 5.98 21.79
CA PRO A 45 0.25 4.66 22.37
C PRO A 45 1.64 4.71 23.01
N VAL A 46 1.67 4.41 24.30
CA VAL A 46 2.91 4.22 25.05
C VAL A 46 3.72 3.19 24.24
N ILE A 47 4.87 3.61 23.75
CA ILE A 47 5.87 2.68 23.22
C ILE A 47 6.23 1.79 24.41
N GLY A 48 5.60 0.62 24.46
CA GLY A 48 5.83 -0.35 25.51
C GLY A 48 7.31 -0.68 25.57
N THR A 49 7.80 -0.95 26.78
CA THR A 49 9.11 -1.58 26.98
C THR A 49 9.27 -2.73 25.98
N PRO A 50 10.37 -2.81 25.23
CA PRO A 50 10.60 -3.91 24.31
C PRO A 50 10.44 -5.23 25.08
N ASP A 51 9.68 -6.17 24.52
CA ASP A 51 9.51 -7.50 25.11
C ASP A 51 10.90 -8.04 25.48
N PRO A 52 11.09 -8.61 26.68
CA PRO A 52 12.36 -9.19 27.07
C PRO A 52 12.69 -10.33 26.10
N VAL A 53 13.54 -10.01 25.11
CA VAL A 53 13.96 -10.94 24.07
C VAL A 53 14.85 -11.99 24.72
N THR A 54 14.25 -13.06 25.22
CA THR A 54 14.98 -14.32 25.30
C THR A 54 15.32 -14.68 23.85
N PRO A 55 16.60 -14.85 23.47
CA PRO A 55 16.97 -15.12 22.09
C PRO A 55 16.53 -16.53 21.68
N VAL A 56 15.25 -16.67 21.31
CA VAL A 56 14.70 -17.89 20.74
C VAL A 56 15.10 -17.94 19.26
N PRO A 57 15.78 -19.01 18.80
CA PRO A 57 16.16 -19.17 17.41
C PRO A 57 14.96 -18.98 16.47
N ARG A 58 15.13 -18.12 15.45
CA ARG A 58 14.10 -17.88 14.44
C ARG A 58 13.89 -19.11 13.58
N GLN A 59 12.63 -19.50 13.44
CA GLN A 59 12.23 -20.54 12.51
C GLN A 59 12.08 -19.96 11.10
N ARG A 60 12.60 -20.66 10.10
CA ARG A 60 12.35 -20.31 8.69
C ARG A 60 10.90 -20.64 8.34
N PRO A 61 10.28 -19.93 7.37
CA PRO A 61 8.94 -20.28 6.92
C PRO A 61 8.98 -21.49 5.97
N GLU A 62 9.43 -22.64 6.47
CA GLU A 62 9.64 -23.85 5.69
C GLU A 62 8.39 -24.25 4.90
N PHE A 63 7.25 -24.07 5.54
CA PHE A 63 5.94 -24.34 4.97
C PHE A 63 5.64 -23.51 3.70
N LEU A 64 6.10 -22.26 3.63
CA LEU A 64 5.90 -21.38 2.48
C LEU A 64 7.02 -21.49 1.44
N LEU A 65 8.22 -21.92 1.86
CA LEU A 65 9.34 -22.16 0.96
C LEU A 65 9.18 -23.43 0.12
N ARG A 66 8.34 -24.38 0.56
CA ARG A 66 8.02 -25.62 -0.17
C ARG A 66 6.70 -25.50 -0.92
N ALA A 67 6.63 -24.55 -1.84
CA ALA A 67 5.42 -24.31 -2.63
C ALA A 67 5.13 -25.49 -3.57
N ASP A 68 4.10 -26.27 -3.25
CA ASP A 68 3.61 -27.41 -4.04
C ASP A 68 2.34 -27.00 -4.82
N PRO A 69 2.30 -27.12 -6.16
CA PRO A 69 1.13 -26.77 -6.97
C PRO A 69 -0.15 -27.52 -6.61
N ALA A 70 -0.06 -28.81 -6.24
CA ALA A 70 -1.20 -29.61 -5.82
C ALA A 70 -1.73 -29.13 -4.47
N TRP A 71 -0.83 -28.87 -3.51
CA TRP A 71 -1.21 -28.28 -2.23
C TRP A 71 -1.86 -26.90 -2.40
N ARG A 72 -1.29 -26.04 -3.25
CA ARG A 72 -1.86 -24.72 -3.56
C ARG A 72 -3.28 -24.83 -4.14
N ARG A 73 -3.52 -25.76 -5.07
CA ARG A 73 -4.87 -25.99 -5.60
C ARG A 73 -5.84 -26.42 -4.51
N ALA A 74 -5.46 -27.38 -3.67
CA ALA A 74 -6.29 -27.83 -2.55
C ALA A 74 -6.60 -26.69 -1.55
N CYS A 75 -5.62 -25.84 -1.24
CA CYS A 75 -5.82 -24.64 -0.43
C CYS A 75 -6.83 -23.67 -1.07
N LEU A 76 -6.70 -23.39 -2.37
CA LEU A 76 -7.58 -22.46 -3.08
C LEU A 76 -8.99 -23.01 -3.26
N GLU A 77 -9.17 -24.31 -3.48
CA GLU A 77 -10.51 -24.92 -3.51
C GLU A 77 -11.29 -24.66 -2.22
N ALA A 78 -10.60 -24.62 -1.07
CA ALA A 78 -11.20 -24.33 0.23
C ALA A 78 -11.34 -22.82 0.55
N SER A 79 -10.61 -21.94 -0.13
CA SER A 79 -10.45 -20.53 0.30
C SER A 79 -10.71 -19.48 -0.79
N ALA A 80 -10.81 -19.85 -2.07
CA ALA A 80 -10.89 -18.91 -3.19
C ALA A 80 -12.27 -18.26 -3.35
N HIS A 81 -12.53 -17.24 -2.55
CA HIS A 81 -13.81 -16.49 -2.56
C HIS A 81 -13.65 -15.00 -2.83
N ILE A 82 -12.45 -14.44 -2.70
CA ILE A 82 -12.18 -13.00 -2.88
C ILE A 82 -11.96 -12.73 -4.38
N PRO A 83 -12.72 -11.81 -5.02
CA PRO A 83 -12.44 -11.39 -6.39
C PRO A 83 -11.02 -10.83 -6.50
N SER A 84 -10.27 -11.24 -7.52
CA SER A 84 -8.84 -10.96 -7.54
C SER A 84 -8.46 -9.49 -7.73
N GLY A 85 -9.42 -8.61 -8.09
CA GLY A 85 -9.22 -7.16 -8.01
C GLY A 85 -8.78 -6.67 -6.64
N TYR A 86 -9.25 -7.31 -5.58
CA TYR A 86 -8.86 -6.97 -4.20
C TYR A 86 -7.43 -7.38 -3.85
N THR A 87 -6.79 -8.27 -4.61
CA THR A 87 -5.35 -8.53 -4.47
C THR A 87 -4.56 -7.25 -4.73
N TYR A 88 -4.83 -6.59 -5.85
CA TYR A 88 -4.09 -5.42 -6.30
C TYR A 88 -4.51 -4.15 -5.56
N LEU A 89 -5.79 -4.06 -5.18
CA LEU A 89 -6.24 -2.99 -4.31
C LEU A 89 -5.64 -3.11 -2.90
N GLY A 90 -5.49 -4.33 -2.38
CA GLY A 90 -4.75 -4.60 -1.15
C GLY A 90 -3.26 -4.26 -1.26
N GLN A 91 -2.63 -4.53 -2.42
CA GLN A 91 -1.25 -4.09 -2.69
C GLN A 91 -1.12 -2.56 -2.68
N LEU A 92 -2.05 -1.83 -3.33
CA LEU A 92 -2.07 -0.37 -3.29
C LEU A 92 -2.18 0.15 -1.84
N MET A 93 -3.03 -0.48 -1.02
CA MET A 93 -3.14 -0.17 0.41
C MET A 93 -1.84 -0.45 1.16
N GLY A 94 -1.18 -1.57 0.88
CA GLY A 94 0.12 -1.89 1.45
C GLY A 94 1.20 -0.86 1.06
N HIS A 95 1.23 -0.44 -0.19
CA HIS A 95 2.16 0.58 -0.69
C HIS A 95 1.91 1.95 -0.05
N ASP A 96 0.65 2.33 0.08
CA ASP A 96 0.26 3.61 0.70
C ASP A 96 0.43 3.61 2.22
N MET A 97 0.51 2.44 2.86
CA MET A 97 0.88 2.34 4.27
C MET A 97 2.39 2.50 4.47
N GLY A 98 3.22 1.94 3.58
CA GLY A 98 4.66 2.03 3.77
C GLY A 98 5.56 1.44 2.70
N CYS A 99 6.81 1.88 2.74
CA CYS A 99 7.96 1.39 1.99
C CYS A 99 9.16 1.31 2.93
N SER A 100 9.30 0.18 3.63
CA SER A 100 10.32 0.02 4.66
C SER A 100 11.67 -0.39 4.09
N VAL A 101 12.70 0.42 4.33
CA VAL A 101 14.10 0.15 3.97
C VAL A 101 14.97 0.02 5.23
N PRO A 102 16.13 -0.67 5.18
CA PRO A 102 17.08 -0.65 6.28
C PRO A 102 17.47 0.80 6.63
N LEU A 103 17.59 1.11 7.92
CA LEU A 103 17.96 2.47 8.36
C LEU A 103 19.35 2.89 7.82
N SER A 104 20.24 1.92 7.59
CA SER A 104 21.55 2.13 6.96
C SER A 104 21.48 2.50 5.47
N ALA A 105 20.32 2.31 4.81
CA ALA A 105 20.13 2.64 3.40
C ALA A 105 19.73 4.10 3.16
N VAL A 106 19.46 4.87 4.22
CA VAL A 106 19.05 6.27 4.14
C VAL A 106 19.88 7.15 5.06
N PRO A 107 20.24 8.37 4.64
CA PRO A 107 20.72 9.39 5.55
C PRO A 107 19.64 9.68 6.60
N HIS A 108 19.99 9.59 7.88
CA HIS A 108 19.08 9.89 8.98
C HIS A 108 19.82 10.70 10.05
N ALA A 109 19.10 11.62 10.69
CA ALA A 109 19.65 12.39 11.80
C ALA A 109 19.59 11.56 13.09
N THR A 110 20.74 11.28 13.71
CA THR A 110 20.80 10.75 15.07
C THR A 110 20.49 11.88 16.05
N ARG A 111 19.23 12.00 16.47
CA ARG A 111 18.88 12.88 17.58
C ARG A 111 19.30 12.16 18.87
N GLY A 112 20.41 12.58 19.48
CA GLY A 112 20.92 11.95 20.72
C GLY A 112 19.85 11.87 21.80
N ASP A 113 19.75 10.74 22.50
CA ASP A 113 18.85 10.39 23.63
C ASP A 113 17.55 11.20 23.82
N VAL A 114 16.87 11.60 22.73
CA VAL A 114 15.56 12.22 22.84
C VAL A 114 14.54 11.10 23.02
N VAL A 115 14.28 10.80 24.30
CA VAL A 115 13.16 9.96 24.73
C VAL A 115 11.86 10.70 24.34
N GLY A 116 11.24 10.28 23.23
CA GLY A 116 10.02 10.91 22.72
C GLY A 116 9.64 10.45 21.31
N VAL A 117 8.50 10.97 20.82
CA VAL A 117 7.67 10.62 19.64
C VAL A 117 8.43 10.27 18.34
N VAL A 118 9.72 10.55 18.22
CA VAL A 118 10.58 10.16 17.09
C VAL A 118 11.03 8.68 17.17
N SER A 119 10.80 8.01 18.29
CA SER A 119 10.99 6.56 18.46
C SER A 119 10.01 5.68 17.64
N VAL A 120 9.12 6.28 16.83
CA VAL A 120 8.22 5.56 15.92
C VAL A 120 8.97 4.95 14.73
N LEU A 121 10.17 5.45 14.42
CA LEU A 121 11.10 4.76 13.54
C LEU A 121 11.67 3.57 14.32
N GLY A 122 11.27 2.36 13.95
CA GLY A 122 11.86 1.14 14.52
C GLY A 122 13.39 1.23 14.44
N PRO A 123 14.14 0.69 15.42
CA PRO A 123 15.58 0.96 15.58
C PRO A 123 16.46 0.51 14.39
N ARG A 124 15.87 -0.13 13.38
CA ARG A 124 16.57 -0.78 12.26
C ARG A 124 16.04 -0.43 10.88
N ARG A 125 14.86 0.21 10.76
CA ARG A 125 14.23 0.47 9.46
C ARG A 125 13.59 1.85 9.41
N TYR A 126 13.51 2.38 8.20
CA TYR A 126 12.91 3.67 7.88
C TYR A 126 11.79 3.46 6.86
N ASN A 127 10.64 4.09 7.06
CA ASN A 127 9.56 4.09 6.09
C ASN A 127 9.68 5.29 5.16
N LEU A 128 9.81 5.03 3.86
CA LEU A 128 9.90 6.09 2.84
C LEU A 128 8.54 6.72 2.51
N ILE A 129 7.44 6.22 3.08
CA ILE A 129 6.13 6.87 3.02
C ILE A 129 5.96 7.69 4.29
N ASP A 130 5.96 9.01 4.15
CA ASP A 130 5.93 9.92 5.30
C ASP A 130 4.53 10.00 5.93
N ASN A 131 3.47 9.86 5.12
CA ASN A 131 2.08 10.00 5.54
C ASN A 131 1.26 8.76 5.12
N PRO A 132 1.31 7.67 5.92
CA PRO A 132 0.55 6.46 5.65
C PRO A 132 -0.95 6.69 5.44
N LEU A 133 -1.55 5.99 4.49
CA LEU A 133 -2.97 6.08 4.12
C LEU A 133 -3.42 7.47 3.65
N THR A 134 -2.54 8.27 3.04
CA THR A 134 -2.90 9.57 2.46
C THR A 134 -2.78 9.63 0.93
N LEU A 135 -2.74 8.47 0.28
CA LEU A 135 -2.43 8.31 -1.14
C LEU A 135 -1.08 8.96 -1.51
N GLU A 136 -0.12 8.95 -0.59
CA GLU A 136 1.22 9.48 -0.87
C GLU A 136 1.89 8.69 -1.99
N THR A 137 1.60 7.40 -2.10
CA THR A 137 2.02 6.55 -3.22
C THR A 137 1.55 7.05 -4.60
N ILE A 138 0.47 7.84 -4.64
CA ILE A 138 -0.06 8.49 -5.85
C ILE A 138 0.43 9.94 -5.96
N TYR A 139 0.32 10.70 -4.87
CA TYR A 139 0.52 12.15 -4.87
C TYR A 139 1.99 12.58 -4.75
N GLY A 140 2.79 11.78 -4.04
CA GLY A 140 4.13 12.15 -3.58
C GLY A 140 4.17 13.50 -2.86
N PRO A 141 5.29 14.24 -2.97
CA PRO A 141 5.40 15.59 -2.43
C PRO A 141 4.54 16.64 -3.18
N GLY A 142 3.84 16.25 -4.26
CA GLY A 142 2.89 17.11 -4.98
C GLY A 142 3.45 17.85 -6.20
N PRO A 143 2.63 18.71 -6.84
CA PRO A 143 2.87 19.23 -8.18
C PRO A 143 4.04 20.22 -8.27
N THR A 144 4.42 20.87 -7.17
CA THR A 144 5.55 21.80 -7.13
C THR A 144 6.90 21.08 -7.19
N MET A 145 6.96 19.82 -6.75
CA MET A 145 8.19 19.02 -6.70
C MET A 145 8.27 17.98 -7.81
N LEU A 146 7.12 17.57 -8.37
CA LEU A 146 7.02 16.48 -9.34
C LEU A 146 6.54 16.96 -10.72
N SER A 147 7.27 17.88 -11.35
CA SER A 147 6.93 18.43 -12.68
C SER A 147 6.86 17.39 -13.80
N HIS A 148 7.43 16.19 -13.60
CA HIS A 148 7.32 15.06 -14.52
C HIS A 148 6.00 14.27 -14.35
N VAL A 149 5.35 14.37 -13.19
CA VAL A 149 4.04 13.74 -12.89
C VAL A 149 2.90 14.72 -13.07
N TYR A 150 3.12 16.02 -12.80
CA TYR A 150 2.10 17.05 -12.84
C TYR A 150 2.36 18.12 -13.88
N ASP A 151 1.28 18.66 -14.43
CA ASP A 151 1.28 19.91 -15.17
C ASP A 151 1.50 21.07 -14.18
N PRO A 152 2.57 21.88 -14.34
CA PRO A 152 2.92 22.92 -13.38
C PRO A 152 1.96 24.11 -13.39
N ASP A 153 1.18 24.31 -14.45
CA ASP A 153 0.24 25.43 -14.56
C ASP A 153 -1.12 25.05 -13.99
N GLN A 154 -1.58 23.84 -14.32
CA GLN A 154 -2.89 23.34 -13.93
C GLN A 154 -2.88 22.53 -12.62
N MET A 155 -1.71 22.15 -12.11
CA MET A 155 -1.53 21.28 -10.94
C MET A 155 -2.23 19.92 -11.10
N LEU A 156 -2.47 19.47 -12.34
CA LEU A 156 -3.12 18.22 -12.68
C LEU A 156 -2.10 17.13 -12.98
N PHE A 157 -2.46 15.87 -12.76
CA PHE A 157 -1.65 14.75 -13.24
C PHE A 157 -1.54 14.76 -14.77
N ARG A 158 -0.33 14.57 -15.29
CA ARG A 158 -0.04 14.43 -16.72
C ARG A 158 -0.52 13.07 -17.22
N LEU A 159 -1.77 13.02 -17.66
CA LEU A 159 -2.37 11.86 -18.28
C LEU A 159 -2.92 12.22 -19.66
N THR A 160 -2.61 11.39 -20.66
CA THR A 160 -3.31 11.44 -21.95
C THR A 160 -4.81 11.17 -21.72
N PRO A 161 -5.74 11.84 -22.43
CA PRO A 161 -7.16 11.48 -22.39
C PRO A 161 -7.36 9.99 -22.66
N GLY A 162 -8.14 9.32 -21.82
CA GLY A 162 -8.37 7.86 -21.90
C GLY A 162 -7.18 6.98 -21.52
N ALA A 163 -6.10 7.55 -20.95
CA ALA A 163 -4.93 6.76 -20.55
C ALA A 163 -5.29 5.65 -19.56
N ARG A 164 -4.82 4.44 -19.83
CA ARG A 164 -4.87 3.31 -18.88
C ARG A 164 -3.60 3.22 -18.05
N LEU A 165 -2.48 3.65 -18.62
CA LEU A 165 -1.16 3.65 -17.99
C LEU A 165 -0.61 5.09 -17.97
N ALA A 166 0.02 5.48 -16.88
CA ALA A 166 0.67 6.79 -16.76
C ALA A 166 1.98 6.76 -17.55
N ARG A 167 1.98 7.37 -18.73
CA ARG A 167 3.13 7.47 -19.63
C ARG A 167 3.37 8.92 -20.02
N VAL A 168 4.62 9.35 -19.88
CA VAL A 168 5.16 10.59 -20.44
C VAL A 168 6.21 10.18 -21.47
N TYR A 169 6.29 10.86 -22.60
CA TYR A 169 7.24 10.50 -23.64
C TYR A 169 8.43 11.45 -23.62
N ARG A 170 9.64 10.90 -23.53
CA ARG A 170 10.87 11.68 -23.70
C ARG A 170 11.26 11.68 -25.17
N PHE A 171 11.65 12.84 -25.67
CA PHE A 171 12.41 12.95 -26.93
C PHE A 171 13.86 12.57 -26.63
N ALA A 172 14.44 11.60 -27.35
CA ALA A 172 15.87 11.39 -27.24
C ALA A 172 16.58 12.65 -27.76
N ALA A 173 17.66 13.06 -27.09
CA ALA A 173 18.34 14.33 -27.37
C ALA A 173 18.81 14.46 -28.83
N ASP A 174 19.03 13.32 -29.49
CA ASP A 174 19.53 13.20 -30.86
C ASP A 174 18.48 12.69 -31.85
N SER A 175 17.20 12.61 -31.46
CA SER A 175 16.14 12.15 -32.36
C SER A 175 15.80 13.22 -33.39
N ALA A 176 16.03 12.91 -34.67
CA ALA A 176 15.40 13.64 -35.77
C ALA A 176 13.86 13.69 -35.60
N PRO A 177 13.14 14.63 -36.25
CA PRO A 177 11.68 14.65 -36.24
C PRO A 177 11.13 13.29 -36.71
N GLY A 178 10.60 12.49 -35.78
CA GLY A 178 10.16 11.11 -36.04
C GLY A 178 10.95 10.00 -35.32
N GLY A 179 11.98 10.33 -34.52
CA GLY A 179 12.72 9.33 -33.75
C GLY A 179 11.91 8.66 -32.65
N ASP A 180 12.31 7.44 -32.28
CA ASP A 180 11.62 6.60 -31.30
C ASP A 180 11.43 7.30 -29.96
N ARG A 181 10.16 7.56 -29.62
CA ARG A 181 9.77 8.13 -28.33
C ARG A 181 9.86 7.05 -27.27
N GLN A 182 10.78 7.21 -26.32
CA GLN A 182 10.82 6.31 -25.17
C GLN A 182 9.77 6.71 -24.13
N PRO A 183 8.85 5.80 -23.75
CA PRO A 183 7.88 6.05 -22.70
C PRO A 183 8.57 6.01 -21.32
N LEU A 184 8.51 7.13 -20.61
CA LEU A 184 8.76 7.22 -19.18
C LEU A 184 7.44 6.97 -18.44
N ARG A 185 7.44 6.03 -17.49
CA ARG A 185 6.26 5.79 -16.65
C ARG A 185 6.17 6.87 -15.58
N ALA A 186 5.09 7.63 -15.55
CA ALA A 186 4.94 8.83 -14.71
C ALA A 186 4.13 8.55 -13.45
N LEU A 187 4.68 7.73 -12.56
CA LEU A 187 4.17 7.50 -11.21
C LEU A 187 5.20 8.00 -10.20
N TYR A 188 4.73 8.49 -9.05
CA TYR A 188 5.61 8.81 -7.93
C TYR A 188 6.18 7.53 -7.29
N ASP A 189 5.31 6.66 -6.80
CA ASP A 189 5.72 5.36 -6.28
C ASP A 189 5.84 4.35 -7.40
N GLU A 190 7.07 3.97 -7.71
CA GLU A 190 7.37 3.07 -8.80
C GLU A 190 6.83 1.65 -8.59
N ARG A 191 6.59 1.23 -7.34
CA ARG A 191 6.03 -0.09 -7.02
C ARG A 191 4.61 -0.24 -7.56
N ASN A 192 3.89 0.87 -7.72
CA ASN A 192 2.56 0.86 -8.33
C ASN A 192 2.56 0.46 -9.81
N ARG A 193 3.73 0.30 -10.45
CA ARG A 193 3.85 -0.26 -11.79
C ARG A 193 4.33 -1.71 -11.84
N ASP A 194 4.46 -2.39 -10.69
CA ASP A 194 4.95 -3.77 -10.62
C ASP A 194 4.05 -4.75 -11.36
N SER A 195 2.74 -4.47 -11.39
CA SER A 195 1.79 -5.14 -12.27
C SER A 195 0.96 -4.13 -13.05
N LEU A 196 0.49 -4.53 -14.22
CA LEU A 196 -0.37 -3.69 -15.03
C LEU A 196 -1.70 -3.36 -14.31
N MET A 197 -2.27 -4.32 -13.56
CA MET A 197 -3.50 -4.12 -12.78
C MET A 197 -3.33 -3.02 -11.73
N LEU A 198 -2.23 -3.07 -10.97
CA LEU A 198 -1.92 -2.05 -9.96
C LEU A 198 -1.66 -0.67 -10.59
N HIS A 199 -1.03 -0.65 -11.76
CA HIS A 199 -0.79 0.58 -12.50
C HIS A 199 -2.13 1.23 -12.94
N GLU A 200 -3.06 0.46 -13.49
CA GLU A 200 -4.37 1.00 -13.87
C GLU A 200 -5.18 1.50 -12.67
N LEU A 201 -5.12 0.81 -11.52
CA LEU A 201 -5.75 1.29 -10.29
C LEU A 201 -5.18 2.64 -9.87
N SER A 202 -3.86 2.80 -9.97
CA SER A 202 -3.17 4.06 -9.66
C SER A 202 -3.56 5.18 -10.64
N VAL A 203 -3.65 4.86 -11.93
CA VAL A 203 -4.12 5.80 -12.96
C VAL A 203 -5.57 6.21 -12.73
N ALA A 204 -6.45 5.28 -12.29
CA ALA A 204 -7.83 5.62 -11.96
C ALA A 204 -7.91 6.67 -10.84
N TRP A 205 -7.04 6.60 -9.83
CA TRP A 205 -6.93 7.64 -8.79
C TRP A 205 -6.42 8.98 -9.34
N MET A 206 -5.42 8.96 -10.22
CA MET A 206 -4.93 10.17 -10.89
C MET A 206 -6.02 10.82 -11.76
N GLN A 207 -6.80 10.02 -12.48
CA GLN A 207 -7.95 10.48 -13.26
C GLN A 207 -9.05 11.06 -12.38
N PHE A 208 -9.33 10.40 -11.24
CA PHE A 208 -10.32 10.87 -10.26
C PHE A 208 -9.96 12.24 -9.71
N HIS A 209 -8.69 12.44 -9.38
CA HIS A 209 -8.16 13.75 -9.00
C HIS A 209 -8.39 14.78 -10.12
N ASN A 210 -7.95 14.48 -11.34
CA ASN A 210 -8.06 15.42 -12.47
C ASN A 210 -9.51 15.80 -12.77
N LEU A 211 -10.44 14.84 -12.72
CA LEU A 211 -11.86 15.07 -12.91
C LEU A 211 -12.39 16.07 -11.86
N CYS A 212 -12.12 15.81 -10.58
CA CYS A 212 -12.58 16.66 -9.49
C CYS A 212 -11.95 18.05 -9.54
N ALA A 213 -10.64 18.14 -9.82
CA ALA A 213 -9.91 19.41 -9.84
C ALA A 213 -10.37 20.29 -11.00
N ARG A 214 -10.59 19.71 -12.19
CA ARG A 214 -11.16 20.44 -13.33
C ARG A 214 -12.53 21.01 -13.02
N ARG A 215 -13.37 20.26 -12.31
CA ARG A 215 -14.69 20.76 -11.89
C ARG A 215 -14.57 21.98 -10.97
N LEU A 216 -13.74 21.90 -9.92
CA LEU A 216 -13.53 23.06 -9.04
C LEU A 216 -12.92 24.26 -9.77
N MET A 217 -12.01 24.03 -10.72
CA MET A 217 -11.43 25.10 -11.54
C MET A 217 -12.45 25.74 -12.48
N ALA A 218 -13.36 24.96 -13.05
CA ALA A 218 -14.47 25.47 -13.86
C ALA A 218 -15.46 26.32 -13.03
N GLU A 219 -15.57 26.04 -11.72
CA GLU A 219 -16.31 26.83 -10.75
C GLU A 219 -15.52 28.07 -10.26
N GLY A 220 -14.35 28.36 -10.84
CA GLY A 220 -13.54 29.55 -10.57
C GLY A 220 -12.43 29.37 -9.52
N MET A 221 -12.23 28.16 -8.99
CA MET A 221 -11.13 27.90 -8.05
C MET A 221 -9.77 27.93 -8.77
N ARG A 222 -8.77 28.59 -8.19
CA ARG A 222 -7.40 28.56 -8.75
C ARG A 222 -6.79 27.15 -8.69
N PRO A 223 -5.84 26.80 -9.59
CA PRO A 223 -5.27 25.45 -9.69
C PRO A 223 -4.73 24.86 -8.38
N PHE A 224 -3.87 25.58 -7.67
CA PHE A 224 -3.26 25.07 -6.43
C PHE A 224 -4.30 24.86 -5.30
N PRO A 225 -5.20 25.81 -4.99
CA PRO A 225 -6.31 25.55 -4.08
C PRO A 225 -7.20 24.37 -4.51
N ALA A 226 -7.46 24.19 -5.81
CA ALA A 226 -8.22 23.04 -6.32
C ALA A 226 -7.50 21.72 -6.06
N TYR A 227 -6.19 21.66 -6.33
CA TYR A 227 -5.34 20.51 -6.00
C TYR A 227 -5.44 20.14 -4.52
N VAL A 228 -5.26 21.12 -3.61
CA VAL A 228 -5.31 20.89 -2.16
C VAL A 228 -6.69 20.38 -1.73
N ALA A 229 -7.77 21.01 -2.20
CA ALA A 229 -9.13 20.59 -1.87
C ALA A 229 -9.43 19.16 -2.35
N VAL A 230 -9.02 18.83 -3.59
CA VAL A 230 -9.27 17.52 -4.18
C VAL A 230 -8.38 16.44 -3.58
N ARG A 231 -7.12 16.72 -3.21
CA ARG A 231 -6.29 15.75 -2.47
C ARG A 231 -6.96 15.37 -1.16
N ASN A 232 -7.43 16.35 -0.38
CA ASN A 232 -8.18 16.08 0.86
C ASN A 232 -9.45 15.24 0.58
N HIS A 233 -10.19 15.56 -0.49
CA HIS A 233 -11.38 14.81 -0.90
C HIS A 233 -11.04 13.36 -1.27
N ALA A 234 -10.02 13.16 -2.12
CA ALA A 234 -9.58 11.84 -2.55
C ALA A 234 -9.12 10.97 -1.38
N VAL A 235 -8.46 11.53 -0.36
CA VAL A 235 -8.11 10.78 0.85
C VAL A 235 -9.34 10.34 1.64
N ARG A 236 -10.40 11.16 1.73
CA ARG A 236 -11.67 10.73 2.35
C ARG A 236 -12.31 9.58 1.58
N VAL A 237 -12.34 9.68 0.25
CA VAL A 237 -12.84 8.62 -0.63
C VAL A 237 -12.00 7.35 -0.47
N TRP A 238 -10.68 7.48 -0.37
CA TRP A 238 -9.77 6.37 -0.13
C TRP A 238 -10.06 5.66 1.19
N HIS A 239 -10.19 6.41 2.29
CA HIS A 239 -10.56 5.85 3.59
C HIS A 239 -11.94 5.17 3.55
N GLY A 240 -12.90 5.75 2.84
CA GLY A 240 -14.21 5.15 2.61
C GLY A 240 -14.12 3.82 1.86
N ILE A 241 -13.33 3.74 0.79
CA ILE A 241 -13.11 2.50 0.02
C ILE A 241 -12.33 1.48 0.87
N VAL A 242 -11.30 1.88 1.62
CA VAL A 242 -10.56 0.98 2.50
C VAL A 242 -11.49 0.34 3.53
N THR A 243 -12.30 1.14 4.21
CA THR A 243 -13.17 0.67 5.30
C THR A 243 -14.44 -0.03 4.81
N GLY A 244 -15.06 0.47 3.74
CA GLY A 244 -16.34 -0.02 3.22
C GLY A 244 -16.24 -1.08 2.13
N ASP A 245 -15.11 -1.14 1.39
CA ASP A 245 -14.95 -2.02 0.24
C ASP A 245 -13.83 -3.05 0.46
N ILE A 246 -12.64 -2.64 0.91
CA ILE A 246 -11.47 -3.53 1.08
C ILE A 246 -11.62 -4.40 2.33
N LEU A 247 -11.67 -3.78 3.52
CA LEU A 247 -11.64 -4.50 4.80
C LEU A 247 -12.71 -5.60 4.89
N PRO A 248 -13.99 -5.38 4.51
CA PRO A 248 -15.03 -6.40 4.62
C PRO A 248 -14.75 -7.70 3.83
N ARG A 249 -13.83 -7.68 2.85
CA ARG A 249 -13.41 -8.87 2.10
C ARG A 249 -12.39 -9.73 2.83
N PHE A 250 -11.60 -9.12 3.71
CA PHE A 250 -10.49 -9.78 4.40
C PHE A 250 -10.79 -10.08 5.86
N LEU A 251 -11.83 -9.49 6.45
CA LEU A 251 -12.15 -9.67 7.85
C LEU A 251 -13.07 -10.87 8.12
N HIS A 252 -12.77 -11.58 9.19
CA HIS A 252 -13.64 -12.57 9.81
C HIS A 252 -14.93 -11.88 10.30
N PRO A 253 -16.12 -12.44 10.01
CA PRO A 253 -17.40 -11.78 10.30
C PRO A 253 -17.58 -11.37 11.77
N GLU A 254 -17.15 -12.20 12.71
CA GLU A 254 -17.25 -11.89 14.13
C GLU A 254 -16.42 -10.68 14.53
N ILE A 255 -15.23 -10.52 13.93
CA ILE A 255 -14.34 -9.38 14.20
C ILE A 255 -14.85 -8.12 13.49
N ALA A 256 -15.36 -8.27 12.25
CA ALA A 256 -15.97 -7.17 11.52
C ALA A 256 -17.21 -6.60 12.23
N ALA A 257 -17.97 -7.44 12.95
CA ALA A 257 -19.16 -7.06 13.68
C ALA A 257 -18.88 -6.33 15.01
N LEU A 258 -17.62 -6.29 15.47
CA LEU A 258 -17.31 -5.64 16.75
C LEU A 258 -17.50 -4.12 16.67
N PRO A 259 -18.17 -3.51 17.66
CA PRO A 259 -18.44 -2.07 17.64
C PRO A 259 -17.21 -1.23 18.03
N THR A 260 -16.31 -1.80 18.84
CA THR A 260 -15.12 -1.13 19.37
C THR A 260 -13.92 -2.05 19.25
N LEU A 261 -12.75 -1.47 18.97
CA LEU A 261 -11.50 -2.21 18.80
C LEU A 261 -10.58 -2.01 20.01
N PRO A 262 -10.04 -3.09 20.59
CA PRO A 262 -8.96 -3.02 21.56
C PRO A 262 -7.69 -2.36 20.97
N ASP A 263 -6.98 -1.59 21.80
CA ASP A 263 -5.71 -0.95 21.40
C ASP A 263 -4.60 -1.98 21.12
N GLU A 264 -4.68 -3.15 21.75
CA GLU A 264 -3.73 -4.26 21.55
C GLU A 264 -3.72 -4.77 20.11
N TRP A 265 -4.74 -4.45 19.30
CA TRP A 265 -4.80 -4.83 17.89
C TRP A 265 -4.08 -3.85 16.95
N GLN A 266 -3.56 -2.75 17.49
CA GLN A 266 -2.73 -1.83 16.72
C GLN A 266 -1.28 -2.30 16.71
N LEU A 267 -0.80 -2.68 15.53
CA LEU A 267 0.58 -3.09 15.33
C LEU A 267 1.48 -1.86 15.17
N ASP A 268 2.73 -2.00 15.60
CA ASP A 268 3.79 -1.11 15.15
C ASP A 268 4.04 -1.29 13.65
N GLU A 269 4.72 -0.31 13.04
CA GLU A 269 4.95 -0.28 11.59
C GLU A 269 5.74 -1.50 11.08
N ALA A 270 6.78 -1.92 11.80
CA ALA A 270 7.58 -3.08 11.38
C ALA A 270 6.74 -4.35 11.39
N THR A 271 5.94 -4.55 12.45
CA THR A 271 5.02 -5.69 12.57
C THR A 271 3.90 -5.63 11.55
N LEU A 272 3.36 -4.46 11.23
CA LEU A 272 2.35 -4.32 10.19
C LEU A 272 2.89 -4.67 8.80
N LEU A 273 4.03 -4.09 8.40
CA LEU A 273 4.60 -4.22 7.06
C LEU A 273 5.32 -5.56 6.82
N HIS A 274 6.05 -6.06 7.81
CA HIS A 274 6.86 -7.29 7.70
C HIS A 274 6.24 -8.50 8.40
N GLY A 275 5.27 -8.28 9.29
CA GLY A 275 4.51 -9.33 9.96
C GLY A 275 3.17 -9.60 9.27
N LEU A 276 2.26 -8.62 9.24
CA LEU A 276 0.89 -8.85 8.76
C LEU A 276 0.75 -8.79 7.23
N PHE A 277 1.21 -7.71 6.60
CA PHE A 277 0.98 -7.48 5.17
C PHE A 277 1.66 -8.51 4.26
N ARG A 278 2.71 -9.18 4.72
CA ARG A 278 3.33 -10.28 3.96
C ARG A 278 2.40 -11.48 3.74
N ALA A 279 1.37 -11.64 4.57
CA ALA A 279 0.34 -12.66 4.34
C ALA A 279 -0.45 -12.39 3.02
N PHE A 280 -0.53 -11.14 2.56
CA PHE A 280 -1.19 -10.81 1.28
C PHE A 280 -0.44 -11.38 0.06
N HIS A 281 0.82 -11.80 0.19
CA HIS A 281 1.53 -12.53 -0.86
C HIS A 281 0.93 -13.92 -1.15
N ALA A 282 -0.03 -14.38 -0.36
CA ALA A 282 -0.86 -15.55 -0.66
C ALA A 282 -1.94 -15.28 -1.73
N LEU A 283 -2.26 -14.02 -2.02
CA LEU A 283 -3.39 -13.64 -2.88
C LEU A 283 -3.11 -13.68 -4.39
N PRO A 284 -1.89 -13.38 -4.89
CA PRO A 284 -1.63 -13.47 -6.31
C PRO A 284 -1.90 -14.87 -6.88
N LEU A 285 -2.57 -14.92 -8.03
CA LEU A 285 -2.78 -16.11 -8.83
C LEU A 285 -1.67 -16.25 -9.87
N ALA A 286 -1.44 -17.48 -10.34
CA ALA A 286 -0.50 -17.76 -11.43
C ALA A 286 -0.93 -17.12 -12.76
N GLY A 287 -2.24 -16.97 -12.98
CA GLY A 287 -2.81 -16.36 -14.17
C GLY A 287 -4.19 -15.80 -13.92
N TYR A 288 -4.61 -14.88 -14.78
CA TYR A 288 -5.83 -14.11 -14.63
C TYR A 288 -6.62 -14.10 -15.92
N HIS A 289 -7.91 -14.39 -15.81
CA HIS A 289 -8.85 -14.16 -16.88
C HIS A 289 -9.36 -12.72 -16.78
N LEU A 290 -8.91 -11.86 -17.69
CA LEU A 290 -9.18 -10.42 -17.63
C LEU A 290 -10.36 -9.97 -18.50
N GLY A 291 -11.03 -10.91 -19.19
CA GLY A 291 -12.15 -10.60 -20.09
C GLY A 291 -11.95 -11.27 -21.44
N ARG A 292 -12.20 -10.56 -22.54
CA ARG A 292 -12.10 -11.11 -23.91
C ARG A 292 -10.68 -11.46 -24.35
N SER A 293 -9.66 -10.89 -23.69
CA SER A 293 -8.25 -11.16 -23.96
C SER A 293 -7.79 -12.54 -23.46
N GLY A 294 -8.65 -13.30 -22.78
CA GLY A 294 -8.36 -14.65 -22.30
C GLY A 294 -7.56 -14.68 -20.99
N THR A 295 -6.87 -15.80 -20.75
CA THR A 295 -6.06 -16.02 -19.54
C THR A 295 -4.64 -15.53 -19.77
N HIS A 296 -4.21 -14.54 -18.99
CA HIS A 296 -2.84 -14.02 -19.00
C HIS A 296 -2.05 -14.55 -17.81
N ASN A 297 -0.83 -15.01 -18.04
CA ASN A 297 0.09 -15.36 -16.95
C ASN A 297 0.52 -14.10 -16.21
N LEU A 298 0.60 -14.16 -14.87
CA LEU A 298 1.03 -13.03 -14.04
C LEU A 298 2.37 -12.45 -14.51
N ARG A 299 3.34 -13.29 -14.90
CA ARG A 299 4.64 -12.85 -15.40
C ARG A 299 4.55 -11.89 -16.58
N ALA A 300 3.66 -12.14 -17.54
CA ALA A 300 3.50 -11.27 -18.71
C ALA A 300 2.90 -9.89 -18.33
N MET A 301 2.22 -9.83 -17.18
CA MET A 301 1.64 -8.63 -16.60
C MET A 301 2.53 -7.98 -15.54
N LEU A 302 3.60 -8.65 -15.12
CA LEU A 302 4.62 -8.06 -14.26
C LEU A 302 5.59 -7.25 -15.12
N ARG A 303 6.15 -6.20 -14.52
CA ARG A 303 7.06 -5.31 -15.21
C ARG A 303 8.35 -6.02 -15.66
N THR A 304 8.67 -5.86 -16.94
CA THR A 304 10.04 -6.05 -17.48
C THR A 304 10.45 -4.79 -18.24
N GLY A 305 11.32 -3.97 -17.67
CA GLY A 305 11.90 -2.81 -18.37
C GLY A 305 10.94 -1.64 -18.65
N PHE A 306 11.27 -0.86 -19.68
CA PHE A 306 10.49 0.29 -20.18
C PHE A 306 9.70 -0.03 -21.46
N ASP A 307 10.00 -1.16 -22.10
CA ASP A 307 9.31 -1.62 -23.30
C ASP A 307 7.86 -2.01 -23.01
N HIS A 308 7.04 -2.01 -24.06
CA HIS A 308 5.69 -2.56 -23.99
C HIS A 308 5.78 -4.08 -23.80
N SER A 309 5.18 -4.61 -22.73
CA SER A 309 4.98 -6.06 -22.65
C SER A 309 3.93 -6.51 -23.66
N GLU A 310 3.98 -7.77 -24.10
CA GLU A 310 2.94 -8.34 -24.97
C GLU A 310 1.55 -8.20 -24.34
N ALA A 311 1.45 -8.31 -23.02
CA ALA A 311 0.20 -8.07 -22.29
C ALA A 311 -0.27 -6.62 -22.48
N GLU A 312 0.62 -5.63 -22.46
CA GLU A 312 0.23 -4.22 -22.64
C GLU A 312 -0.46 -3.91 -23.97
N LEU A 313 -0.26 -4.71 -25.02
CA LEU A 313 -0.77 -4.44 -26.37
C LEU A 313 -2.24 -4.84 -26.58
N ASP A 314 -2.72 -5.90 -25.93
CA ASP A 314 -4.07 -6.46 -26.15
C ASP A 314 -4.86 -6.72 -24.86
N TRP A 315 -4.25 -6.49 -23.69
CA TRP A 315 -4.97 -6.70 -22.44
C TRP A 315 -6.02 -5.61 -22.24
N SER A 316 -7.22 -5.99 -21.79
CA SER A 316 -8.22 -5.08 -21.23
C SER A 316 -8.80 -5.74 -20.00
N ILE A 317 -8.87 -5.02 -18.87
CA ILE A 317 -9.50 -5.54 -17.66
C ILE A 317 -11.02 -5.28 -17.76
N ASP A 318 -11.81 -6.34 -17.80
CA ASP A 318 -13.23 -6.28 -17.43
C ASP A 318 -13.32 -6.11 -15.91
N TRP A 319 -13.45 -4.87 -15.46
CA TRP A 319 -13.44 -4.55 -14.03
C TRP A 319 -14.62 -5.14 -13.26
N ASP A 320 -15.77 -5.28 -13.91
CA ASP A 320 -16.93 -5.91 -13.26
C ASP A 320 -16.62 -7.40 -12.99
N LEU A 321 -15.99 -8.07 -13.96
CA LEU A 321 -15.51 -9.45 -13.78
C LEU A 321 -14.44 -9.52 -12.67
N PHE A 322 -13.49 -8.59 -12.69
CA PHE A 322 -12.31 -8.60 -11.81
C PHE A 322 -12.63 -8.29 -10.34
N PHE A 323 -13.61 -7.42 -10.09
CA PHE A 323 -14.14 -7.09 -8.76
C PHE A 323 -15.37 -7.94 -8.37
N GLY A 324 -15.77 -8.89 -9.22
CA GLY A 324 -16.82 -9.88 -8.93
C GLY A 324 -18.25 -9.34 -9.01
N ALA A 325 -18.47 -8.20 -9.65
CA ALA A 325 -19.80 -7.72 -10.04
C ALA A 325 -20.42 -8.58 -11.17
N LYS A 326 -19.59 -9.28 -11.95
CA LYS A 326 -20.00 -10.34 -12.88
C LYS A 326 -19.49 -11.72 -12.42
N PRO A 327 -20.27 -12.81 -12.62
CA PRO A 327 -19.82 -14.17 -12.31
C PRO A 327 -18.70 -14.63 -13.26
N GLY A 328 -17.96 -15.67 -12.85
CA GLY A 328 -16.90 -16.28 -13.66
C GLY A 328 -15.54 -15.59 -13.56
N GLY A 329 -15.41 -14.55 -12.74
CA GLY A 329 -14.15 -13.86 -12.54
C GLY A 329 -13.15 -14.67 -11.69
N PRO A 330 -11.83 -14.38 -11.84
CA PRO A 330 -10.80 -15.00 -11.03
C PRO A 330 -11.00 -14.70 -9.54
N LYS A 331 -10.91 -15.75 -8.71
CA LYS A 331 -11.03 -15.67 -7.25
C LYS A 331 -9.77 -16.18 -6.57
N THR A 332 -9.47 -15.60 -5.43
CA THR A 332 -8.33 -15.93 -4.58
C THR A 332 -8.73 -15.96 -3.11
N GLY A 333 -7.77 -16.25 -2.23
CA GLY A 333 -7.94 -16.23 -0.79
C GLY A 333 -6.61 -16.30 -0.06
N LEU A 334 -6.59 -15.74 1.15
CA LEU A 334 -5.55 -16.02 2.13
C LEU A 334 -5.63 -17.50 2.48
N SER A 335 -4.47 -18.14 2.42
CA SER A 335 -4.36 -19.58 2.63
C SER A 335 -2.96 -19.92 3.06
N ALA A 336 -2.78 -21.16 3.51
CA ALA A 336 -1.49 -21.69 3.89
C ALA A 336 -0.73 -22.16 2.62
N SER A 337 -0.66 -21.32 1.60
CA SER A 337 0.14 -21.56 0.40
C SER A 337 0.33 -20.26 -0.38
N VAL A 338 1.34 -20.24 -1.23
CA VAL A 338 1.56 -19.19 -2.23
C VAL A 338 1.56 -19.81 -3.62
N ALA A 339 1.28 -19.05 -4.67
CA ALA A 339 1.28 -19.56 -6.04
C ALA A 339 2.71 -19.93 -6.48
N PRO A 340 3.09 -21.23 -6.59
CA PRO A 340 4.45 -21.63 -6.94
C PRO A 340 4.90 -21.16 -8.33
N GLU A 341 3.95 -20.85 -9.22
CA GLU A 341 4.19 -20.51 -10.62
C GLU A 341 4.58 -19.05 -10.88
N LEU A 342 4.80 -18.23 -9.85
CA LEU A 342 5.69 -17.07 -10.00
C LEU A 342 7.04 -17.64 -10.50
N ARG A 343 7.42 -17.42 -11.76
CA ARG A 343 8.65 -17.99 -12.36
C ARG A 343 9.66 -16.89 -12.69
N HIS A 344 10.94 -17.27 -12.56
CA HIS A 344 12.21 -16.55 -12.77
C HIS A 344 12.16 -15.12 -13.39
N PRO A 345 12.85 -14.12 -12.80
CA PRO A 345 13.84 -14.28 -11.72
C PRO A 345 13.26 -14.40 -10.31
N ALA A 346 12.03 -13.95 -10.07
CA ALA A 346 11.40 -14.06 -8.75
C ALA A 346 10.45 -15.27 -8.70
N THR A 347 10.91 -16.39 -8.14
CA THR A 347 10.01 -17.48 -7.78
C THR A 347 9.17 -17.13 -6.56
N ALA A 348 8.05 -17.82 -6.33
CA ALA A 348 7.29 -17.62 -5.09
C ALA A 348 8.15 -17.89 -3.86
N ALA A 349 8.99 -18.93 -3.93
CA ALA A 349 9.98 -19.23 -2.91
C ALA A 349 11.02 -18.10 -2.75
N ALA A 350 11.43 -17.43 -3.84
CA ALA A 350 12.33 -16.28 -3.75
C ALA A 350 11.65 -15.06 -3.09
N VAL A 351 10.38 -14.78 -3.41
CA VAL A 351 9.61 -13.73 -2.74
C VAL A 351 9.46 -14.04 -1.24
N ILE A 352 9.10 -15.26 -0.88
CA ILE A 352 9.00 -15.69 0.52
C ILE A 352 10.35 -15.66 1.24
N ALA A 353 11.46 -16.00 0.55
CA ALA A 353 12.79 -15.88 1.11
C ALA A 353 13.16 -14.42 1.39
N LEU A 354 12.82 -13.50 0.48
CA LEU A 354 12.98 -12.06 0.68
C LEU A 354 12.09 -11.54 1.82
N ASP A 355 10.85 -12.03 1.94
CA ASP A 355 9.97 -11.67 3.05
C ASP A 355 10.54 -12.14 4.39
N ALA A 356 10.99 -13.39 4.45
CA ALA A 356 11.62 -13.97 5.63
C ALA A 356 12.88 -13.20 6.05
N GLU A 357 13.71 -12.82 5.08
CA GLU A 357 14.91 -12.03 5.33
C GLU A 357 14.56 -10.62 5.79
N SER A 358 13.60 -9.97 5.14
CA SER A 358 13.13 -8.64 5.55
C SER A 358 12.54 -8.65 6.97
N ALA A 359 11.79 -9.69 7.33
CA ALA A 359 11.25 -9.88 8.67
C ALA A 359 12.38 -10.19 9.68
N ARG A 360 13.42 -10.92 9.27
CA ARG A 360 14.61 -11.14 10.10
C ARG A 360 15.32 -9.81 10.39
N GLU A 361 15.41 -8.90 9.43
CA GLU A 361 16.03 -7.59 9.65
C GLU A 361 15.13 -6.64 10.46
N ALA A 362 13.84 -6.62 10.14
CA ALA A 362 12.85 -5.71 10.74
C ALA A 362 12.47 -6.10 12.18
N GLU A 363 12.60 -7.38 12.52
CA GLU A 363 12.23 -7.94 13.82
C GLU A 363 10.77 -7.67 14.23
N PRO A 364 9.78 -7.98 13.36
CA PRO A 364 8.37 -7.82 13.73
C PRO A 364 8.02 -8.76 14.90
N LEU A 365 6.97 -8.40 15.64
CA LEU A 365 6.37 -9.27 16.64
C LEU A 365 5.92 -10.60 16.01
N ARG A 366 5.88 -11.65 16.83
CA ARG A 366 5.48 -13.02 16.49
C ARG A 366 4.37 -13.48 17.42
N ALA A 367 3.74 -14.61 17.13
CA ALA A 367 2.58 -15.05 17.91
C ALA A 367 2.90 -15.31 19.39
N GLY A 368 4.12 -15.76 19.71
CA GLY A 368 4.58 -15.97 21.10
C GLY A 368 5.16 -14.73 21.78
N ASN A 369 5.07 -13.54 21.17
CA ASN A 369 5.39 -12.29 21.86
C ASN A 369 4.24 -11.88 22.77
N ASP A 370 4.53 -11.40 23.99
CA ASP A 370 3.54 -10.99 24.98
C ASP A 370 2.50 -10.02 24.40
N ARG A 371 2.92 -9.10 23.52
CA ARG A 371 2.01 -8.17 22.85
C ARG A 371 1.01 -8.85 21.92
N ILE A 372 1.42 -9.88 21.18
CA ILE A 372 0.50 -10.64 20.31
C ILE A 372 -0.35 -11.60 21.14
N GLU A 373 0.20 -12.18 22.21
CA GLU A 373 -0.59 -12.97 23.17
C GLU A 373 -1.68 -12.11 23.84
N ALA A 374 -1.36 -10.88 24.22
CA ALA A 374 -2.33 -9.91 24.74
C ALA A 374 -3.41 -9.59 23.69
N ALA A 375 -3.04 -9.41 22.42
CA ALA A 375 -3.99 -9.22 21.32
C ALA A 375 -4.93 -10.43 21.15
N ILE A 376 -4.38 -11.65 21.22
CA ILE A 376 -5.14 -12.91 21.18
C ILE A 376 -6.12 -12.98 22.35
N ALA A 377 -5.69 -12.62 23.57
CA ALA A 377 -6.53 -12.64 24.76
C ALA A 377 -7.74 -11.69 24.68
N LYS A 378 -7.71 -10.67 23.81
CA LYS A 378 -8.83 -9.75 23.56
C LYS A 378 -9.82 -10.26 22.52
N LEU A 379 -9.53 -11.36 21.81
CA LEU A 379 -10.47 -11.93 20.85
C LEU A 379 -11.71 -12.50 21.58
N PRO A 380 -12.90 -12.45 20.95
CA PRO A 380 -14.08 -13.06 21.52
C PRO A 380 -13.89 -14.57 21.69
N ALA A 381 -14.56 -15.17 22.67
CA ALA A 381 -14.58 -16.62 22.81
C ALA A 381 -15.18 -17.27 21.53
N PRO A 382 -14.66 -18.43 21.07
CA PRO A 382 -13.66 -19.29 21.71
C PRO A 382 -12.22 -19.03 21.27
N TRP A 383 -11.96 -17.94 20.53
CA TRP A 383 -10.71 -17.78 19.77
C TRP A 383 -9.41 -17.79 20.59
N PRO A 384 -9.32 -17.16 21.78
CA PRO A 384 -8.09 -17.22 22.57
C PRO A 384 -7.61 -18.66 22.83
N ALA A 385 -8.53 -19.57 23.14
CA ALA A 385 -8.22 -20.97 23.40
C ALA A 385 -7.92 -21.76 22.11
N ARG A 386 -8.62 -21.46 21.00
CA ARG A 386 -8.41 -22.16 19.73
C ARG A 386 -7.12 -21.77 19.03
N LEU A 387 -6.69 -20.52 19.20
CA LEU A 387 -5.48 -19.98 18.58
C LEU A 387 -4.21 -20.23 19.39
N ALA A 388 -4.32 -20.79 20.60
CA ALA A 388 -3.17 -21.24 21.37
C ALA A 388 -2.34 -22.22 20.53
N ALA A 389 -1.01 -22.06 20.53
CA ALA A 389 -0.12 -22.81 19.65
C ALA A 389 -0.23 -24.33 19.82
N GLY A 390 -0.45 -24.79 21.06
CA GLY A 390 -0.69 -26.20 21.39
C GLY A 390 -2.01 -26.77 20.85
N THR A 391 -2.98 -25.93 20.48
CA THR A 391 -4.28 -26.33 19.94
C THR A 391 -4.34 -26.20 18.42
N ILE A 392 -3.90 -25.07 17.87
CA ILE A 392 -3.96 -24.83 16.42
C ILE A 392 -3.03 -25.79 15.64
N THR A 393 -1.90 -26.18 16.22
CA THR A 393 -0.93 -27.08 15.60
C THR A 393 -1.51 -28.48 15.30
N PRO A 394 -2.02 -29.24 16.29
CA PRO A 394 -2.63 -30.54 16.02
C PRO A 394 -3.89 -30.41 15.15
N GLU A 395 -4.68 -29.35 15.31
CA GLU A 395 -5.85 -29.09 14.45
C GLU A 395 -5.43 -28.99 12.97
N PHE A 396 -4.44 -28.14 12.66
CA PHE A 396 -3.92 -27.98 11.30
C PHE A 396 -3.43 -29.30 10.71
N ASN A 397 -2.54 -29.99 11.43
CA ASN A 397 -1.92 -31.22 10.93
C ASN A 397 -2.92 -32.36 10.73
N THR A 398 -4.00 -32.37 11.51
CA THR A 398 -5.08 -33.37 11.40
C THR A 398 -5.97 -33.06 10.20
N ARG A 399 -6.35 -31.79 10.01
CA ARG A 399 -7.24 -31.37 8.92
C ARG A 399 -6.55 -31.36 7.56
N PHE A 400 -5.24 -31.10 7.54
CA PHE A 400 -4.44 -30.99 6.32
C PHE A 400 -3.25 -31.97 6.33
N PRO A 401 -3.50 -33.29 6.35
CA PRO A 401 -2.44 -34.28 6.46
C PRO A 401 -1.49 -34.26 5.25
N ALA A 402 -1.99 -33.85 4.08
CA ALA A 402 -1.25 -33.72 2.82
C ALA A 402 -0.42 -32.44 2.68
N SER A 403 -0.38 -31.57 3.71
CA SER A 403 0.52 -30.42 3.74
C SER A 403 1.98 -30.86 3.51
N PRO A 404 2.77 -30.13 2.70
CA PRO A 404 4.18 -30.47 2.41
C PRO A 404 5.10 -30.36 3.63
N VAL A 405 4.66 -29.70 4.70
CA VAL A 405 5.38 -29.54 5.97
C VAL A 405 4.40 -29.75 7.13
N LYS A 406 4.82 -30.51 8.15
CA LYS A 406 4.07 -30.59 9.41
C LYS A 406 4.32 -29.33 10.21
N VAL A 407 3.24 -28.67 10.63
CA VAL A 407 3.32 -27.49 11.48
C VAL A 407 3.71 -27.92 12.89
N THR A 408 4.56 -27.15 13.56
CA THR A 408 4.93 -27.38 14.96
C THR A 408 4.53 -26.17 15.82
N THR A 409 4.41 -26.37 17.12
CA THR A 409 4.14 -25.28 18.08
C THR A 409 5.18 -24.16 17.94
N GLN A 410 6.47 -24.52 17.81
CA GLN A 410 7.55 -23.55 17.65
C GLN A 410 7.43 -22.73 16.35
N MET A 411 6.93 -23.34 15.26
CA MET A 411 6.67 -22.61 14.02
C MET A 411 5.55 -21.58 14.18
N ILE A 412 4.52 -21.89 14.97
CA ILE A 412 3.41 -20.97 15.25
C ILE A 412 3.87 -19.81 16.13
N GLU A 413 4.54 -20.11 17.25
CA GLU A 413 4.96 -19.11 18.24
C GLU A 413 6.09 -18.22 17.72
N TRP A 414 7.12 -18.83 17.12
CA TRP A 414 8.41 -18.19 16.88
C TRP A 414 8.79 -18.09 15.40
N GLY A 415 7.92 -18.55 14.49
CA GLY A 415 8.01 -18.26 13.07
C GLY A 415 7.60 -16.83 12.73
N PRO A 416 7.74 -16.41 11.46
CA PRO A 416 7.27 -15.11 11.01
C PRO A 416 5.75 -14.98 11.18
N LEU A 417 5.27 -13.83 11.67
CA LEU A 417 3.85 -13.63 11.97
C LEU A 417 2.93 -13.94 10.77
N PHE A 418 3.30 -13.53 9.55
CA PHE A 418 2.49 -13.81 8.36
C PHE A 418 2.23 -15.30 8.16
N GLN A 419 3.17 -16.17 8.52
CA GLN A 419 2.98 -17.61 8.39
C GLN A 419 1.88 -18.09 9.33
N THR A 420 1.90 -17.64 10.59
CA THR A 420 0.86 -17.98 11.58
C THR A 420 -0.51 -17.47 11.11
N LEU A 421 -0.58 -16.24 10.60
CA LEU A 421 -1.82 -15.67 10.08
C LEU A 421 -2.33 -16.41 8.83
N MET A 422 -1.45 -16.92 7.98
CA MET A 422 -1.82 -17.74 6.81
C MET A 422 -2.34 -19.13 7.21
N ILE A 423 -1.72 -19.76 8.21
CA ILE A 423 -2.19 -21.02 8.80
C ILE A 423 -3.57 -20.81 9.42
N GLU A 424 -3.73 -19.74 10.19
CA GLU A 424 -4.99 -19.34 10.79
C GLU A 424 -6.08 -19.09 9.72
N ALA A 425 -5.77 -18.32 8.68
CA ALA A 425 -6.70 -18.07 7.57
C ALA A 425 -7.14 -19.38 6.89
N GLN A 426 -6.24 -20.35 6.73
CA GLN A 426 -6.58 -21.64 6.15
C GLN A 426 -7.53 -22.48 7.03
N LEU A 427 -7.42 -22.37 8.36
CA LEU A 427 -8.24 -23.12 9.31
C LEU A 427 -9.57 -22.46 9.63
N HIS A 428 -9.53 -21.15 9.84
CA HIS A 428 -10.59 -20.36 10.48
C HIS A 428 -10.98 -19.13 9.66
N GLY A 429 -10.31 -18.86 8.54
CA GLY A 429 -10.71 -17.80 7.62
C GLY A 429 -12.08 -18.09 7.01
N VAL A 430 -12.86 -17.03 6.80
CA VAL A 430 -14.18 -17.10 6.18
C VAL A 430 -14.13 -16.37 4.85
N ARG A 431 -14.62 -17.02 3.79
CA ARG A 431 -14.62 -16.47 2.42
C ARG A 431 -13.23 -16.01 1.96
N GLY A 432 -12.19 -16.78 2.29
CA GLY A 432 -10.81 -16.49 1.87
C GLY A 432 -10.15 -15.32 2.57
N GLY A 433 -10.79 -14.71 3.57
CA GLY A 433 -10.20 -13.68 4.42
C GLY A 433 -9.27 -14.26 5.49
N PHE A 434 -8.79 -13.38 6.37
CA PHE A 434 -8.05 -13.78 7.56
C PHE A 434 -8.95 -14.56 8.54
N GLY A 435 -8.31 -15.32 9.42
CA GLY A 435 -8.95 -15.76 10.65
C GLY A 435 -9.16 -14.60 11.65
N PRO A 436 -9.71 -14.89 12.83
CA PRO A 436 -9.98 -13.91 13.88
C PRO A 436 -8.80 -12.99 14.27
N LEU A 437 -7.61 -13.53 14.55
CA LEU A 437 -6.43 -12.75 14.92
C LEU A 437 -5.96 -11.89 13.74
N GLY A 438 -5.74 -12.47 12.56
CA GLY A 438 -5.34 -11.69 11.39
C GLY A 438 -6.34 -10.57 11.05
N SER A 439 -7.63 -10.81 11.26
CA SER A 439 -8.69 -9.80 11.08
C SER A 439 -8.62 -8.71 12.14
N ALA A 440 -8.43 -9.08 13.39
CA ALA A 440 -8.32 -8.14 14.50
C ALA A 440 -7.13 -7.19 14.29
N LEU A 441 -5.95 -7.75 14.03
CA LEU A 441 -4.74 -6.99 13.79
C LEU A 441 -4.85 -6.09 12.54
N LEU A 442 -5.43 -6.60 11.44
CA LEU A 442 -5.63 -5.82 10.23
C LEU A 442 -6.57 -4.64 10.49
N ARG A 443 -7.75 -4.91 11.05
CA ARG A 443 -8.77 -3.88 11.29
C ARG A 443 -8.26 -2.84 12.27
N GLY A 444 -7.72 -3.27 13.42
CA GLY A 444 -7.17 -2.39 14.45
C GLY A 444 -6.08 -1.47 13.91
N SER A 445 -5.11 -2.04 13.18
CA SER A 445 -4.00 -1.27 12.62
C SER A 445 -4.43 -0.29 11.53
N ILE A 446 -5.33 -0.70 10.62
CA ILE A 446 -5.81 0.16 9.53
C ILE A 446 -6.69 1.28 10.07
N GLU A 447 -7.71 0.97 10.88
CA GLU A 447 -8.61 1.98 11.45
C GLU A 447 -7.84 2.94 12.38
N GLY A 448 -6.92 2.41 13.20
CA GLY A 448 -6.03 3.23 14.01
C GLY A 448 -5.14 4.16 13.18
N SER A 449 -4.65 3.71 12.01
CA SER A 449 -3.86 4.55 11.10
C SER A 449 -4.71 5.63 10.44
N ILE A 450 -5.92 5.30 9.97
CA ILE A 450 -6.89 6.28 9.43
C ILE A 450 -7.21 7.35 10.49
N ALA A 451 -7.46 6.94 11.73
CA ALA A 451 -7.80 7.87 12.83
C ALA A 451 -6.69 8.88 13.15
N ARG A 452 -5.42 8.57 12.82
CA ARG A 452 -4.28 9.50 12.98
C ARG A 452 -4.16 10.51 11.84
N VAL A 453 -4.81 10.28 10.70
CA VAL A 453 -4.78 11.21 9.57
C VAL A 453 -5.62 12.44 9.88
N GLN A 454 -4.97 13.60 9.99
CA GLN A 454 -5.65 14.87 10.17
C GLN A 454 -5.94 15.51 8.82
N LEU A 455 -7.19 15.40 8.38
CA LEU A 455 -7.66 16.05 7.15
C LEU A 455 -8.09 17.49 7.43
N THR A 456 -7.75 18.40 6.52
CA THR A 456 -8.23 19.79 6.61
C THR A 456 -9.76 19.83 6.52
N THR A 457 -10.39 20.78 7.23
CA THR A 457 -11.83 21.02 7.10
C THR A 457 -12.16 21.32 5.64
N GLY A 458 -13.04 20.50 5.05
CA GLY A 458 -13.30 20.54 3.61
C GLY A 458 -13.69 21.94 3.14
N SER A 459 -13.16 22.35 1.99
CA SER A 459 -13.63 23.56 1.33
C SER A 459 -15.10 23.36 0.94
N ARG A 460 -15.94 24.40 1.06
CA ARG A 460 -17.37 24.32 0.67
C ARG A 460 -17.55 23.79 -0.75
N GLY A 461 -16.61 24.10 -1.66
CA GLY A 461 -16.61 23.61 -3.04
C GLY A 461 -16.46 22.09 -3.18
N ALA A 462 -15.83 21.40 -2.22
CA ALA A 462 -15.64 19.95 -2.30
C ALA A 462 -16.93 19.13 -2.04
N GLN A 463 -17.98 19.76 -1.48
CA GLN A 463 -19.22 19.06 -1.12
C GLN A 463 -19.96 18.46 -2.34
N GLY A 464 -19.81 19.07 -3.52
CA GLY A 464 -20.44 18.61 -4.75
C GLY A 464 -19.65 17.54 -5.52
N LEU A 465 -18.45 17.18 -5.07
CA LEU A 465 -17.60 16.20 -5.75
C LEU A 465 -18.16 14.77 -5.62
N PRO A 466 -17.85 13.86 -6.57
CA PRO A 466 -18.29 12.47 -6.49
C PRO A 466 -17.70 11.73 -5.29
N HIS A 467 -18.49 10.84 -4.69
CA HIS A 467 -18.10 10.02 -3.53
C HIS A 467 -18.31 8.52 -3.85
N PRO A 468 -17.47 7.91 -4.71
CA PRO A 468 -17.59 6.48 -4.98
C PRO A 468 -17.37 5.69 -3.69
N ALA A 469 -18.25 4.74 -3.41
CA ALA A 469 -18.17 3.88 -2.22
C ALA A 469 -17.25 2.67 -2.44
N THR A 470 -16.97 2.33 -3.69
CA THR A 470 -16.12 1.19 -4.07
C THR A 470 -15.07 1.59 -5.11
N MET A 471 -14.01 0.80 -5.23
CA MET A 471 -13.01 1.01 -6.29
C MET A 471 -13.62 0.85 -7.69
N LEU A 472 -14.58 -0.06 -7.84
CA LEU A 472 -15.29 -0.26 -9.11
C LEU A 472 -16.11 0.98 -9.51
N GLU A 473 -16.79 1.62 -8.55
CA GLU A 473 -17.51 2.87 -8.79
C GLU A 473 -16.56 4.03 -9.13
N LEU A 474 -15.39 4.11 -8.49
CA LEU A 474 -14.37 5.10 -8.82
C LEU A 474 -13.90 4.92 -10.26
N ILE A 475 -13.58 3.70 -10.65
CA ILE A 475 -13.18 3.34 -12.03
C ILE A 475 -14.29 3.70 -13.02
N ALA A 476 -15.54 3.36 -12.72
CA ALA A 476 -16.68 3.70 -13.57
C ALA A 476 -16.88 5.21 -13.69
N THR A 477 -16.64 5.97 -12.62
CA THR A 477 -16.74 7.44 -12.62
C THR A 477 -15.74 8.07 -13.57
N VAL A 478 -14.49 7.62 -13.54
CA VAL A 478 -13.40 8.24 -14.32
C VAL A 478 -13.29 7.73 -15.77
N ARG A 479 -14.00 6.65 -16.11
CA ARG A 479 -14.01 6.08 -17.47
C ARG A 479 -15.24 6.45 -18.29
N LYS A 480 -16.28 7.01 -17.66
CA LYS A 480 -17.48 7.51 -18.35
C LYS A 480 -17.36 8.96 -18.81
N GLY A 481 -16.54 9.76 -18.13
CA GLY A 481 -16.19 11.13 -18.51
C GLY A 481 -14.89 11.16 -19.29
#